data_AF-A0A525PQV0-F1
#
_entry.id   AF-A0A525PQV0-F1
#
_cell.length_a   1.000
_cell.length_b   1.000
_cell.length_c   1.000
_cell.angle_alpha   90.00
_cell.angle_beta   90.00
_cell.angle_gamma   90.00
#
_symmetry.space_group_name_H-M   'P 1'
#
loop_
_entity.id
_entity.type
_entity.pdbx_description
1 polymer ?
#
loop_
_entity_poly.entity_id
_entity_poly.type
_entity_poly.pdbx_seq_one_letter_code
_entity_poly.pdbx_strand_id
1 'polypeptide(L)'
;MIQTIADALAKQGYESLTPVQEAVTDPALTDADLLVSAQTGSGKTVAFGLAIAPTLLGDRDKFGHAGAPLALIIAPTRELAMQVSRELTWLYSEAGAVVTT
;
A
#
# COMPACT_ATOMS: atom_id res chain seq x y z
N MET A 1 -8.67 -1.42 -9.61
CA MET A 1 -8.06 -0.76 -8.44
C MET A 1 -9.18 -0.34 -7.50
N ILE A 2 -9.00 -0.49 -6.18
CA ILE A 2 -10.01 -0.11 -5.17
C ILE A 2 -10.17 1.42 -5.16
N GLN A 3 -11.41 1.92 -5.13
CA GLN A 3 -11.70 3.34 -5.37
C GLN A 3 -11.02 4.25 -4.35
N THR A 4 -11.05 3.89 -3.07
CA THR A 4 -10.43 4.67 -1.99
C THR A 4 -8.91 4.76 -2.13
N ILE A 5 -8.26 3.72 -2.65
CA ILE A 5 -6.81 3.75 -2.94
C ILE A 5 -6.53 4.66 -4.12
N ALA A 6 -7.35 4.62 -5.17
CA ALA A 6 -7.24 5.51 -6.32
C ALA A 6 -7.43 6.98 -5.92
N ASP A 7 -8.40 7.27 -5.05
CA ASP A 7 -8.65 8.62 -4.54
C ASP A 7 -7.47 9.14 -3.71
N ALA A 8 -6.85 8.28 -2.88
CA ALA A 8 -5.67 8.64 -2.10
C ALA A 8 -4.46 8.95 -3.00
N LEU A 9 -4.23 8.15 -4.04
CA LEU A 9 -3.19 8.40 -5.05
C LEU A 9 -3.42 9.75 -5.77
N ALA A 10 -4.65 10.00 -6.21
CA ALA A 10 -5.00 11.25 -6.87
C ALA A 10 -4.77 12.46 -5.96
N LYS A 11 -5.10 12.37 -4.66
CA LYS A 11 -4.84 13.43 -3.67
C LYS A 11 -3.34 13.72 -3.47
N GLN A 12 -2.47 12.73 -3.66
CA GLN A 12 -1.01 12.92 -3.65
C GLN A 12 -0.44 13.37 -5.00
N GLY A 13 -1.28 13.58 -6.01
CA GLY A 13 -0.84 14.03 -7.33
C GLY A 13 -0.27 12.92 -8.22
N TYR A 14 -0.62 11.66 -7.96
CA TYR A 14 -0.25 10.56 -8.86
C TYR A 14 -1.16 10.57 -10.09
N GLU A 15 -0.59 10.93 -11.24
CA GLU A 15 -1.27 10.85 -12.54
C GLU A 15 -1.12 9.47 -13.20
N SER A 16 -0.01 8.79 -12.91
CA SER A 16 0.28 7.43 -13.35
C SER A 16 1.09 6.68 -12.29
N LEU A 17 1.05 5.35 -12.35
CA LEU A 17 1.88 4.50 -11.51
C LEU A 17 3.32 4.43 -12.06
N THR A 18 4.28 4.17 -11.18
CA THR A 18 5.65 3.85 -11.61
C THR A 18 5.72 2.40 -12.12
N PRO A 19 6.74 2.01 -12.90
CA PRO A 19 6.82 0.64 -13.44
C PRO A 19 6.77 -0.46 -12.38
N VAL A 20 7.36 -0.23 -11.18
CA VAL A 20 7.29 -1.20 -10.08
C VAL A 20 5.89 -1.25 -9.44
N GLN A 21 5.17 -0.13 -9.41
CA GLN A 21 3.79 -0.07 -8.90
C GLN A 21 2.82 -0.75 -9.87
N GLU A 22 2.99 -0.53 -11.18
CA GLU A 22 2.21 -1.23 -12.21
C GLU A 22 2.44 -2.74 -12.13
N ALA A 23 3.70 -3.16 -12.08
CA ALA A 23 4.08 -4.58 -12.07
C ALA A 23 3.46 -5.34 -10.89
N VAL A 24 3.46 -4.78 -9.68
CA VAL A 24 2.89 -5.45 -8.49
C VAL A 24 1.36 -5.39 -8.43
N THR A 25 0.72 -4.61 -9.30
CA THR A 25 -0.75 -4.56 -9.43
C THR A 25 -1.29 -5.44 -10.55
N ASP A 26 -0.43 -6.23 -11.22
CA ASP A 26 -0.85 -7.20 -12.23
C ASP A 26 -1.86 -8.20 -11.61
N PRO A 27 -3.08 -8.34 -12.16
CA PRO A 27 -4.06 -9.29 -11.67
C PRO A 27 -3.57 -10.75 -11.60
N ALA A 28 -2.58 -11.12 -12.42
CA ALA A 28 -1.96 -12.44 -12.39
C ALA A 28 -1.14 -12.72 -11.12
N LEU A 29 -0.79 -11.67 -10.36
CA LEU A 29 -0.05 -11.75 -9.11
C LEU A 29 -0.95 -11.72 -7.87
N THR A 30 -2.27 -11.72 -8.03
CA THR A 30 -3.22 -11.76 -6.91
C THR A 30 -2.94 -12.98 -6.03
N ASP A 31 -2.85 -12.76 -4.72
CA ASP A 31 -2.56 -13.78 -3.68
C ASP A 31 -1.20 -14.50 -3.82
N ALA A 32 -0.29 -14.00 -4.66
CA ALA A 32 1.05 -14.54 -4.80
C ALA A 32 2.06 -13.89 -3.84
N ASP A 33 3.03 -14.67 -3.37
CA ASP A 33 4.21 -14.14 -2.70
C ASP A 33 5.12 -13.45 -3.72
N LEU A 34 5.51 -12.21 -3.46
CA LEU A 34 6.27 -11.38 -4.39
C LEU A 34 7.69 -11.08 -3.89
N LEU A 35 8.67 -11.30 -4.76
CA LEU A 35 10.00 -10.72 -4.62
C LEU A 35 10.11 -9.49 -5.54
N VAL A 36 10.09 -8.30 -4.94
CA VAL A 36 10.11 -7.04 -5.68
C VAL A 36 11.51 -6.44 -5.67
N SER A 37 12.09 -6.27 -6.87
CA SER A 37 13.39 -5.61 -7.07
C SER A 37 13.24 -4.38 -7.96
N ALA A 38 13.65 -3.22 -7.45
CA ALA A 38 13.67 -1.96 -8.19
C ALA A 38 14.69 -0.99 -7.57
N GLN A 39 15.11 0.03 -8.33
CA GLN A 39 16.05 1.04 -7.85
C GLN A 39 15.49 1.83 -6.64
N THR A 40 16.36 2.38 -5.80
CA THR A 40 15.96 3.37 -4.76
C THR A 40 15.24 4.55 -5.42
N GLY A 41 14.19 5.05 -4.77
CA GLY A 41 13.37 6.16 -5.30
C GLY A 41 12.31 5.76 -6.32
N SER A 42 12.18 4.48 -6.69
CA SER A 42 11.17 3.99 -7.65
C SER A 42 9.72 3.91 -7.11
N GLY A 43 9.49 4.28 -5.85
CA GLY A 43 8.16 4.20 -5.25
C GLY A 43 7.77 2.82 -4.70
N LYS A 44 8.75 1.97 -4.34
CA LYS A 44 8.53 0.62 -3.79
C LYS A 44 7.59 0.57 -2.58
N THR A 45 7.61 1.59 -1.72
CA THR A 45 6.75 1.63 -0.53
C THR A 45 5.28 1.65 -0.89
N VAL A 46 4.91 2.54 -1.81
CA VAL A 46 3.56 2.58 -2.37
C VAL A 46 3.29 1.30 -3.16
N ALA A 47 4.27 0.76 -3.90
CA ALA A 47 4.10 -0.47 -4.67
C ALA A 47 3.62 -1.64 -3.80
N PHE A 48 4.31 -1.98 -2.70
CA PHE A 48 3.81 -3.06 -1.83
C PHE A 48 2.50 -2.67 -1.13
N GLY A 49 2.29 -1.38 -0.83
CA GLY A 49 1.02 -0.88 -0.31
C GLY A 49 -0.15 -1.15 -1.27
N LEU A 50 0.06 -1.00 -2.58
CA LEU A 50 -0.92 -1.35 -3.62
C LEU A 50 -1.11 -2.85 -3.74
N ALA A 51 -0.01 -3.63 -3.66
CA ALA A 51 -0.03 -5.08 -3.80
C ALA A 51 -0.85 -5.77 -2.69
N ILE A 52 -0.73 -5.30 -1.44
CA ILE A 52 -1.46 -5.90 -0.30
C ILE A 52 -2.92 -5.44 -0.20
N ALA A 53 -3.30 -4.35 -0.89
CA ALA A 53 -4.63 -3.74 -0.73
C ALA A 53 -5.80 -4.71 -1.02
N PRO A 54 -5.78 -5.50 -2.12
CA PRO A 54 -6.83 -6.47 -2.40
C PRO A 54 -7.01 -7.51 -1.29
N THR A 55 -5.91 -8.00 -0.70
CA THR A 55 -5.96 -8.97 0.41
C THR A 55 -6.55 -8.36 1.67
N LEU A 56 -6.26 -7.09 1.97
CA LEU A 56 -6.74 -6.42 3.18
C LEU A 56 -8.21 -6.00 3.09
N LEU A 57 -8.62 -5.48 1.94
CA LEU A 57 -9.94 -4.88 1.74
C LEU A 57 -10.95 -5.88 1.17
N GLY A 58 -10.49 -6.85 0.37
CA GLY A 58 -11.36 -7.75 -0.39
C GLY A 58 -12.25 -6.95 -1.34
N ASP A 59 -13.54 -7.25 -1.35
CA ASP A 59 -14.55 -6.54 -2.15
C ASP A 59 -15.04 -5.22 -1.51
N ARG A 60 -14.41 -4.78 -0.42
CA ARG A 60 -14.83 -3.57 0.32
C ARG A 60 -13.99 -2.37 -0.09
N ASP A 61 -14.60 -1.19 -0.07
CA ASP A 61 -13.87 0.06 -0.28
C ASP A 61 -13.22 0.62 1.00
N LYS A 62 -13.72 0.22 2.19
CA LYS A 62 -13.26 0.74 3.49
C LYS A 62 -13.10 -0.35 4.53
N PHE A 63 -12.18 -0.12 5.47
CA PHE A 63 -12.03 -0.93 6.66
C PHE A 63 -13.20 -0.70 7.64
N GLY A 64 -13.49 -1.73 8.43
CA GLY A 64 -14.38 -1.61 9.58
C GLY A 64 -13.68 -0.95 10.77
N HIS A 65 -14.28 -1.08 11.95
CA HIS A 65 -13.65 -0.63 13.20
C HIS A 65 -12.31 -1.33 13.40
N ALA A 66 -11.29 -0.55 13.79
CA ALA A 66 -9.97 -1.08 14.08
C ALA A 66 -10.03 -2.11 15.22
N GLY A 67 -9.41 -3.26 15.00
CA GLY A 67 -9.36 -4.38 15.94
C GLY A 67 -7.99 -5.04 15.92
N ALA A 68 -7.92 -6.32 15.56
CA ALA A 68 -6.65 -7.01 15.37
C ALA A 68 -5.87 -6.44 14.15
N PRO A 69 -4.53 -6.39 14.21
CA PRO A 69 -3.71 -6.00 13.06
C PRO A 69 -3.94 -6.94 11.87
N LEU A 70 -4.09 -6.38 10.67
CA LEU A 70 -4.29 -7.14 9.43
C LEU A 70 -3.00 -7.32 8.61
N ALA A 71 -1.99 -6.48 8.85
CA ALA A 71 -0.71 -6.49 8.15
C ALA A 71 0.44 -6.17 9.12
N LEU A 72 1.61 -6.75 8.86
CA LEU A 72 2.86 -6.45 9.55
C LEU A 72 3.91 -6.02 8.53
N ILE A 73 4.49 -4.83 8.73
CA ILE A 73 5.58 -4.33 7.91
C ILE A 73 6.83 -4.23 8.77
N ILE A 74 7.93 -4.85 8.32
CA ILE A 74 9.20 -4.89 9.03
C ILE A 74 10.20 -3.99 8.29
N ALA A 75 10.84 -3.08 9.01
CA ALA A 75 11.92 -2.25 8.49
C ALA A 75 13.17 -2.39 9.37
N PRO A 76 14.38 -2.28 8.79
CA PRO A 76 15.64 -2.49 9.52
C PRO A 76 15.98 -1.38 10.52
N THR A 77 15.36 -0.21 10.42
CA THR A 77 15.59 0.92 11.33
C THR A 77 14.28 1.58 11.72
N ARG A 78 14.28 2.24 12.88
CA ARG A 78 13.11 3.00 13.37
C ARG A 78 12.74 4.13 12.42
N GLU A 79 13.73 4.83 11.87
CA GLU A 79 13.54 5.95 10.95
C GLU A 79 12.86 5.49 9.66
N LEU A 80 13.27 4.33 9.13
CA LEU A 80 12.65 3.75 7.95
C LEU A 80 11.25 3.21 8.24
N ALA A 81 11.02 2.60 9.41
CA ALA A 81 9.67 2.21 9.84
C ALA A 81 8.72 3.41 9.89
N MET A 82 9.19 4.54 10.45
CA MET A 82 8.43 5.79 10.49
C MET A 82 8.18 6.39 9.09
N GLN A 83 9.14 6.29 8.16
CA GLN A 83 8.95 6.70 6.77
C GLN A 83 7.87 5.85 6.10
N VAL A 84 7.95 4.54 6.23
CA VAL A 84 6.96 3.60 5.66
C VAL A 84 5.57 3.85 6.25
N SER A 85 5.48 4.03 7.57
CA SER A 85 4.21 4.32 8.24
C SER A 85 3.54 5.58 7.69
N ARG A 86 4.28 6.66 7.46
CA ARG A 86 3.75 7.89 6.85
C ARG A 86 3.20 7.65 5.44
N GLU A 87 3.90 6.88 4.62
CA GLU A 87 3.45 6.56 3.27
C GLU A 87 2.14 5.77 3.28
N LEU A 88 2.08 4.70 4.10
CA LEU A 88 0.88 3.87 4.19
C LEU A 88 -0.30 4.60 4.83
N THR A 89 -0.03 5.53 5.76
CA THR A 89 -1.07 6.34 6.42
C THR A 89 -1.86 7.15 5.40
N TRP A 90 -1.19 7.85 4.47
CA TRP A 90 -1.92 8.60 3.46
C TRP A 90 -2.54 7.68 2.40
N LEU A 91 -1.83 6.62 1.99
CA LEU A 91 -2.29 5.72 0.93
C LEU A 91 -3.63 5.05 1.29
N TYR A 92 -3.81 4.71 2.57
CA TYR A 92 -5.02 4.06 3.07
C TYR A 92 -5.96 5.02 3.83
N SER A 93 -5.73 6.33 3.77
CA SER A 93 -6.53 7.33 4.50
C SER A 93 -8.01 7.29 4.14
N GLU A 94 -8.33 7.25 2.84
CA GLU A 94 -9.71 7.18 2.35
C GLU A 94 -10.39 5.84 2.64
N ALA A 95 -9.59 4.79 2.80
CA ALA A 95 -10.05 3.46 3.18
C ALA A 95 -10.30 3.33 4.70
N GLY A 96 -9.90 4.33 5.50
CA GLY A 96 -10.10 4.34 6.95
C GLY A 96 -9.14 3.43 7.72
N ALA A 97 -7.96 3.13 7.17
CA ALA A 97 -6.98 2.33 7.89
C ALA A 97 -6.37 3.09 9.08
N VAL A 98 -6.04 2.35 10.13
CA VAL A 98 -5.19 2.82 11.22
C VAL A 98 -3.81 2.20 11.04
N VAL A 99 -2.79 3.04 10.88
CA VAL A 99 -1.39 2.62 10.78
C VAL A 99 -0.67 3.05 12.06
N THR A 100 0.02 2.11 12.70
CA THR A 100 0.78 2.36 13.93
C THR A 100 2.16 1.71 13.84
N THR A 101 3.14 2.30 14.53
CA THR A 101 4.54 1.83 14.64
C THR A 101 4.92 1.56 16.07
#